data_AF-A0A6A6NCM1-F1
#
_entry.id   AF-A0A6A6NCM1-F1
#
_cell.length_a   1.000
_cell.length_b   1.000
_cell.length_c   1.000
_cell.angle_alpha   90.00
_cell.angle_beta   90.00
_cell.angle_gamma   90.00
#
_symmetry.space_group_name_H-M   'P 1'
#
loop_
_entity.id
_entity.type
_entity.pdbx_description
1 polymer ?
#
loop_
_entity_poly.entity_id
_entity_poly.type
_entity_poly.pdbx_seq_one_letter_code
_entity_poly.pdbx_strand_id
1 'polypeptide(L)'
;MRIGDLGTSSIVVKTDLRKISSADLVLFCLLGKRKDRFDGVQGFPKINCYDNTDILDSWVDDGMSDCCDWEGVICNATSRALNLSLLHPFEALLRLDLSSNRLNGWINKEGFERLSRLKRLQCLDLSDNLFNNSILSSVNALISLKTLILRGNNMAGLFPIKELVDLKNLETLDISENQFNGISMEGFDRSSSLKKLQVLDLSSNMFNNSILPHMSGLVSLKTLILRSNDMAGSFPSKVNLKTLETLDISYNQFNGTQSVEGLCGLKSLTELGLRSNQFSGPLPQCLGNLTNLQVLDLSTNQFSGNIQSVVSKLTSLKYLFLSGNIFPNNMNLRSLTVLDMNNNNFTGMISAELGKIPMLQVLDISNNKNGLNGLIPPVLARSPNLVALDLRDKFSGSIPSWISQLSKLLVLSLGGNALRGHIPNQLCQLRNVRIMDLSRNLFFGSIPSCFNNVSFGMMGEDNFETGSISAVEATESRHIGLCGLKSLVEVGVRVMNFSPLGNVLAT
;
A
#
# COMPACT_ATOMS: atom_id res chain seq x y z
N MET A 1 -10.06 -26.54 20.69
CA MET A 1 -9.61 -27.69 21.50
C MET A 1 -10.12 -28.97 20.83
N ARG A 2 -9.20 -29.77 20.26
CA ARG A 2 -9.36 -31.20 19.92
C ARG A 2 -7.95 -31.80 19.90
N ILE A 3 -7.83 -32.97 20.49
CA ILE A 3 -6.61 -33.64 20.98
C ILE A 3 -6.24 -34.80 20.04
N GLY A 4 -4.94 -35.07 19.90
CA GLY A 4 -4.31 -36.26 19.31
C GLY A 4 -3.07 -35.86 18.50
N ASP A 5 -1.83 -36.22 18.80
CA ASP A 5 -1.28 -37.11 19.82
C ASP A 5 0.18 -36.68 20.11
N LEU A 6 0.52 -36.72 21.41
CA LEU A 6 1.84 -36.83 22.06
C LEU A 6 3.05 -35.99 21.56
N GLY A 7 3.35 -34.93 22.33
CA GLY A 7 4.74 -34.62 22.74
C GLY A 7 5.48 -33.47 22.05
N THR A 8 4.89 -32.27 21.91
CA THR A 8 5.64 -31.08 21.48
C THR A 8 5.18 -29.81 22.24
N SER A 9 5.96 -29.36 23.22
CA SER A 9 5.67 -28.11 23.96
C SER A 9 6.11 -26.90 23.15
N SER A 10 5.16 -26.32 22.39
CA SER A 10 5.38 -25.07 21.66
C SER A 10 5.23 -23.85 22.55
N ILE A 11 6.33 -23.12 22.74
CA ILE A 11 6.29 -21.78 23.31
C ILE A 11 5.80 -20.85 22.21
N VAL A 12 4.48 -20.80 21.96
CA VAL A 12 3.89 -19.77 21.10
C VAL A 12 3.67 -18.54 21.98
N VAL A 13 4.53 -17.53 21.83
CA VAL A 13 4.26 -16.22 22.44
C VAL A 13 3.24 -15.50 21.57
N LYS A 14 1.99 -15.41 22.06
CA LYS A 14 0.92 -14.66 21.40
C LYS A 14 1.01 -13.18 21.78
N THR A 15 1.33 -12.31 20.85
CA THR A 15 1.24 -10.86 21.01
C THR A 15 -0.20 -10.41 20.75
N ASP A 16 -0.79 -9.58 21.62
CA ASP A 16 -2.11 -8.96 21.38
C ASP A 16 -1.95 -7.84 20.35
N LEU A 17 -2.46 -8.08 19.15
CA LEU A 17 -2.34 -7.18 18.00
C LEU A 17 -3.08 -5.85 18.19
N ARG A 18 -3.99 -5.75 19.16
CA ARG A 18 -4.73 -4.51 19.48
C ARG A 18 -3.88 -3.47 20.20
N LYS A 19 -2.65 -3.83 20.62
CA LYS A 19 -1.71 -2.94 21.34
C LYS A 19 -0.54 -2.47 20.48
N ILE A 20 -0.62 -2.67 19.17
CA ILE A 20 0.40 -2.31 18.19
C ILE A 20 0.08 -0.91 17.65
N SER A 21 1.05 0.01 17.69
CA SER A 21 0.84 1.39 17.22
C SER A 21 0.52 1.42 15.72
N SER A 22 -0.12 2.51 15.27
CA SER A 22 -0.36 2.78 13.85
C SER A 22 0.92 2.76 13.00
N ALA A 23 2.04 3.25 13.55
CA ALA A 23 3.35 3.19 12.89
C ALA A 23 3.87 1.74 12.72
N ASP A 24 3.67 0.89 13.73
CA ASP A 24 4.04 -0.51 13.67
C ASP A 24 3.15 -1.28 12.66
N LEU A 25 1.87 -0.94 12.56
CA LEU A 25 0.95 -1.50 11.57
C LEU A 25 1.37 -1.20 10.13
N VAL A 26 1.84 0.00 9.83
CA VAL A 26 2.41 0.35 8.51
C VAL A 26 3.64 -0.51 8.20
N LEU A 27 4.52 -0.70 9.18
CA LEU A 27 5.67 -1.60 9.06
C LEU A 27 5.24 -3.06 8.82
N PHE A 28 4.19 -3.53 9.50
CA PHE A 28 3.60 -4.86 9.26
C PHE A 28 2.94 -4.98 7.88
N CYS A 29 2.31 -3.93 7.36
CA CYS A 29 1.78 -3.91 5.99
C CYS A 29 2.92 -3.95 4.95
N LEU A 30 4.06 -3.30 5.20
CA LEU A 30 5.25 -3.36 4.33
C LEU A 30 5.84 -4.79 4.24
N LEU A 31 5.83 -5.53 5.35
CA LEU A 31 6.29 -6.94 5.43
C LEU A 31 5.18 -7.97 5.10
N GLY A 32 3.92 -7.53 5.06
CA GLY A 32 2.73 -8.37 4.87
C GLY A 32 2.48 -8.72 3.41
N LYS A 33 2.48 -10.02 3.09
CA LYS A 33 2.48 -10.55 1.71
C LYS A 33 1.22 -10.31 0.85
N ARG A 34 0.25 -9.47 1.22
CA ARG A 34 -1.06 -9.45 0.52
C ARG A 34 -1.78 -8.13 0.27
N LYS A 35 -1.30 -6.98 0.76
CA LYS A 35 -1.93 -5.68 0.43
C LYS A 35 -0.91 -4.63 0.01
N ASP A 36 -1.41 -3.47 -0.39
CA ASP A 36 -0.75 -2.57 -1.31
C ASP A 36 0.33 -1.72 -0.65
N ARG A 37 1.56 -2.21 -0.77
CA ARG A 37 2.78 -1.58 -0.24
C ARG A 37 2.97 -0.15 -0.74
N PHE A 38 2.39 0.17 -1.90
CA PHE A 38 2.46 1.48 -2.53
C PHE A 38 1.64 2.54 -1.76
N ASP A 39 0.51 2.16 -1.15
CA ASP A 39 -0.36 3.08 -0.39
C ASP A 39 0.20 3.45 0.99
N GLY A 40 1.14 2.68 1.53
CA GLY A 40 1.61 2.82 2.92
C GLY A 40 2.85 3.68 3.14
N VAL A 41 3.52 4.15 2.08
CA VAL A 41 4.87 4.73 2.18
C VAL A 41 4.89 6.25 2.37
N GLN A 42 4.03 6.95 1.64
CA GLN A 42 3.70 8.37 1.88
C GLN A 42 2.19 8.59 2.05
N GLY A 43 1.37 7.55 1.84
CA GLY A 43 -0.06 7.69 1.65
C GLY A 43 -0.33 8.28 0.27
N PHE A 44 -1.03 7.56 -0.60
CA PHE A 44 -1.79 8.28 -1.63
C PHE A 44 -2.65 9.33 -0.94
N PRO A 45 -2.96 10.46 -1.60
CA PRO A 45 -3.94 11.40 -1.06
C PRO A 45 -5.18 10.60 -0.70
N LYS A 46 -5.54 10.54 0.59
CA LYS A 46 -6.84 9.97 0.98
C LYS A 46 -7.88 10.84 0.31
N ILE A 47 -8.60 10.28 -0.65
CA ILE A 47 -9.70 10.97 -1.29
C ILE A 47 -10.91 10.80 -0.39
N ASN A 48 -11.16 11.77 0.47
CA ASN A 48 -12.34 11.78 1.33
C ASN A 48 -12.85 13.22 1.50
N CYS A 49 -14.11 13.33 1.93
CA CYS A 49 -14.70 14.63 2.25
C CYS A 49 -14.32 15.16 3.63
N TYR A 50 -13.65 14.38 4.47
CA TYR A 50 -13.42 14.68 5.88
C TYR A 50 -11.96 14.53 6.28
N ASP A 51 -11.41 15.59 6.86
CA ASP A 51 -10.40 15.41 7.90
C ASP A 51 -11.16 15.08 9.19
N ASN A 52 -10.64 14.15 10.00
CA ASN A 52 -11.29 13.52 11.17
C ASN A 52 -11.76 14.47 12.31
N THR A 53 -11.89 15.77 12.06
CA THR A 53 -12.17 16.81 13.06
C THR A 53 -13.53 17.49 12.91
N ASP A 54 -14.28 17.28 11.82
CA ASP A 54 -15.52 18.02 11.52
C ASP A 54 -16.71 17.12 11.11
N ILE A 55 -16.93 16.01 11.82
CA ILE A 55 -18.20 15.28 11.71
C ILE A 55 -19.17 15.90 12.73
N LEU A 56 -20.35 16.33 12.28
CA LEU A 56 -21.42 16.68 13.21
C LEU A 56 -21.81 15.41 13.99
N ASP A 57 -21.77 15.48 15.33
CA ASP A 57 -22.05 14.36 16.25
C ASP A 57 -23.41 13.65 16.02
N SER A 58 -24.30 14.23 15.21
CA SER A 58 -25.62 13.66 14.88
C SER A 58 -25.69 12.92 13.55
N TRP A 59 -24.59 12.79 12.79
CA TRP A 59 -24.50 12.02 11.54
C TRP A 59 -23.47 10.89 11.71
N VAL A 60 -23.72 10.02 12.69
CA VAL A 60 -22.83 8.89 12.99
C VAL A 60 -23.20 7.73 12.09
N ASP A 61 -22.26 7.29 11.25
CA ASP A 61 -22.31 5.96 10.62
C ASP A 61 -22.02 4.90 11.68
N ASP A 62 -23.05 4.47 12.41
CA ASP A 62 -22.97 3.42 13.42
C ASP A 62 -23.15 2.01 12.82
N GLY A 63 -23.29 1.90 11.49
CA GLY A 63 -23.57 0.66 10.77
C GLY A 63 -24.93 0.03 11.10
N MET A 64 -25.78 0.73 11.85
CA MET A 64 -27.12 0.32 12.29
C MET A 64 -28.22 1.31 11.84
N SER A 65 -27.88 2.58 11.61
CA SER A 65 -28.81 3.62 11.21
C SER A 65 -29.15 3.52 9.72
N ASP A 66 -30.41 3.15 9.42
CA ASP A 66 -30.95 3.26 8.07
C ASP A 66 -31.28 4.74 7.80
N CYS A 67 -30.67 5.35 6.78
CA CYS A 67 -31.00 6.74 6.41
C CYS A 67 -32.49 6.90 6.04
N CYS A 68 -33.17 5.80 5.72
CA CYS A 68 -34.61 5.75 5.51
C CYS A 68 -35.44 6.00 6.78
N ASP A 69 -34.84 5.88 7.96
CA ASP A 69 -35.48 6.21 9.24
C ASP A 69 -35.31 7.69 9.60
N TRP A 70 -34.53 8.46 8.82
CA TRP A 70 -34.34 9.88 9.08
C TRP A 70 -35.58 10.67 8.72
N GLU A 71 -35.97 11.59 9.61
CA GLU A 71 -37.16 12.41 9.42
C GLU A 71 -37.11 13.14 8.06
N GLY A 72 -38.07 12.80 7.20
CA GLY A 72 -38.22 13.38 5.86
C GLY A 72 -37.52 12.64 4.72
N VAL A 73 -36.65 11.65 5.00
CA VAL A 73 -36.11 10.74 3.98
C VAL A 73 -37.18 9.72 3.61
N ILE A 74 -37.66 9.79 2.36
CA ILE A 74 -38.66 8.83 1.85
C ILE A 74 -37.94 7.82 0.99
N CYS A 75 -37.60 6.66 1.56
CA CYS A 75 -37.16 5.53 0.78
C CYS A 75 -38.35 4.74 0.25
N ASN A 76 -38.45 4.57 -1.07
CA ASN A 76 -39.38 3.61 -1.62
C ASN A 76 -38.76 2.20 -1.48
N ALA A 77 -39.50 1.24 -0.90
CA ALA A 77 -39.01 -0.11 -0.61
C ALA A 77 -38.49 -0.86 -1.87
N THR A 78 -38.89 -0.42 -3.07
CA THR A 78 -38.43 -0.94 -4.37
C THR A 78 -37.35 -0.10 -5.05
N SER A 79 -37.18 1.17 -4.68
CA SER A 79 -36.16 2.08 -5.21
C SER A 79 -35.69 3.01 -4.09
N ARG A 80 -34.55 2.70 -3.45
CA ARG A 80 -33.89 3.56 -2.46
C ARG A 80 -33.38 4.84 -3.12
N ALA A 81 -34.28 5.69 -3.57
CA ALA A 81 -33.99 6.98 -4.17
C ALA A 81 -34.14 8.06 -3.08
N LEU A 82 -33.27 9.06 -3.09
CA LEU A 82 -33.27 10.11 -2.06
C LEU A 82 -34.21 11.27 -2.45
N ASN A 83 -34.98 11.76 -1.47
CA ASN A 83 -35.74 13.01 -1.62
C ASN A 83 -34.85 14.21 -1.26
N LEU A 84 -34.30 14.87 -2.27
CA LEU A 84 -33.41 16.04 -2.08
C LEU A 84 -34.12 17.29 -1.55
N SER A 85 -35.45 17.28 -1.39
CA SER A 85 -36.17 18.41 -0.77
C SER A 85 -35.71 18.71 0.65
N LEU A 86 -35.15 17.73 1.35
CA LEU A 86 -34.58 17.88 2.69
C LEU A 86 -33.32 18.73 2.72
N LEU A 87 -32.59 18.83 1.62
CA LEU A 87 -31.36 19.62 1.57
C LEU A 87 -31.63 21.12 1.38
N HIS A 88 -32.89 21.51 1.15
CA HIS A 88 -33.29 22.89 0.89
C HIS A 88 -32.85 23.90 1.98
N PRO A 89 -32.88 23.60 3.29
CA PRO A 89 -32.43 24.54 4.31
C PRO A 89 -30.91 24.75 4.36
N PHE A 90 -30.13 23.88 3.72
CA PHE A 90 -28.69 23.79 3.90
C PHE A 90 -27.90 24.47 2.77
N GLU A 91 -28.30 25.67 2.35
CA GLU A 91 -27.57 26.44 1.31
C GLU A 91 -26.10 26.76 1.71
N ALA A 92 -25.80 26.70 3.01
CA ALA A 92 -24.46 26.88 3.56
C ALA A 92 -23.58 25.61 3.52
N LEU A 93 -24.14 24.46 3.13
CA LEU A 93 -23.47 23.17 3.18
C LEU A 93 -22.20 23.16 2.32
N LEU A 94 -21.10 22.74 2.92
CA LEU A 94 -19.79 22.65 2.26
C LEU A 94 -19.43 21.22 1.87
N ARG A 95 -19.92 20.23 2.62
CA ARG A 95 -19.59 18.82 2.46
C ARG A 95 -20.89 18.02 2.59
N LEU A 96 -21.09 17.07 1.68
CA LEU A 96 -22.23 16.16 1.71
C LEU A 96 -21.70 14.76 1.44
N ASP A 97 -21.90 13.87 2.41
CA ASP A 97 -21.60 12.46 2.28
C ASP A 97 -22.90 11.66 2.31
N LEU A 98 -23.11 10.90 1.24
CA LEU A 98 -24.22 9.98 1.06
C LEU A 98 -23.68 8.57 0.74
N SER A 99 -22.42 8.30 1.04
CA SER A 99 -21.76 7.03 0.74
C SER A 99 -22.42 5.83 1.44
N SER A 100 -22.28 4.63 0.89
CA SER A 100 -22.74 3.38 1.54
C SER A 100 -24.25 3.27 1.84
N ASN A 101 -25.10 4.06 1.17
CA ASN A 101 -26.55 4.13 1.45
C ASN A 101 -27.42 3.27 0.50
N ARG A 102 -26.80 2.55 -0.45
CA ARG A 102 -27.50 1.77 -1.50
C ARG A 102 -28.44 2.62 -2.36
N LEU A 103 -28.12 3.89 -2.58
CA LEU A 103 -28.90 4.83 -3.37
C LEU A 103 -28.76 4.54 -4.86
N ASN A 104 -29.86 4.55 -5.62
CA ASN A 104 -29.84 4.24 -7.07
C ASN A 104 -30.29 5.38 -7.99
N GLY A 105 -30.58 6.56 -7.43
CA GLY A 105 -31.02 7.73 -8.17
C GLY A 105 -31.82 8.72 -7.32
N TRP A 106 -32.47 9.67 -7.99
CA TRP A 106 -33.35 10.67 -7.37
C TRP A 106 -34.82 10.35 -7.62
N ILE A 107 -35.69 10.61 -6.63
CA ILE A 107 -37.13 10.27 -6.71
C ILE A 107 -37.86 11.06 -7.83
N ASN A 108 -37.36 12.22 -8.22
CA ASN A 108 -38.03 13.10 -9.18
C ASN A 108 -37.03 13.98 -9.95
N LYS A 109 -37.45 14.50 -11.13
CA LYS A 109 -36.67 15.52 -11.88
C LYS A 109 -36.43 16.80 -11.07
N GLU A 110 -37.19 17.04 -10.01
CA GLU A 110 -36.95 18.14 -9.07
C GLU A 110 -35.68 17.95 -8.23
N GLY A 111 -35.18 16.72 -8.04
CA GLY A 111 -33.90 16.48 -7.38
C GLY A 111 -32.75 17.23 -8.04
N PHE A 112 -32.75 17.28 -9.38
CA PHE A 112 -31.79 18.03 -10.20
C PHE A 112 -31.81 19.54 -9.91
N GLU A 113 -32.99 20.16 -9.94
CA GLU A 113 -33.17 21.61 -9.66
C GLU A 113 -32.83 22.00 -8.22
N ARG A 114 -32.82 21.03 -7.31
CA ARG A 114 -32.59 21.27 -5.88
C ARG A 114 -31.13 21.04 -5.50
N LEU A 115 -30.46 20.04 -6.07
CA LEU A 115 -29.02 19.83 -5.85
C LEU A 115 -28.22 21.05 -6.33
N SER A 116 -28.60 21.63 -7.48
CA SER A 116 -27.97 22.84 -8.04
C SER A 116 -28.07 24.08 -7.13
N ARG A 117 -28.93 24.07 -6.10
CA ARG A 117 -29.04 25.15 -5.11
C ARG A 117 -27.92 25.13 -4.07
N LEU A 118 -27.22 24.02 -3.90
CA LEU A 118 -26.09 23.88 -2.97
C LEU A 118 -24.83 24.56 -3.55
N LYS A 119 -24.92 25.87 -3.80
CA LYS A 119 -23.90 26.69 -4.48
C LYS A 119 -22.57 26.82 -3.72
N ARG A 120 -22.53 26.36 -2.46
CA ARG A 120 -21.34 26.38 -1.60
C ARG A 120 -20.74 24.99 -1.41
N LEU A 121 -21.35 23.95 -1.97
CA LEU A 121 -20.89 22.58 -1.78
C LEU A 121 -19.52 22.40 -2.45
N GLN A 122 -18.52 22.04 -1.66
CA GLN A 122 -17.14 21.82 -2.09
C GLN A 122 -16.79 20.34 -2.17
N CYS A 123 -17.40 19.50 -1.34
CA CYS A 123 -17.20 18.06 -1.39
C CYS A 123 -18.51 17.30 -1.48
N LEU A 124 -18.59 16.35 -2.40
CA LEU A 124 -19.70 15.44 -2.55
C LEU A 124 -19.17 14.01 -2.63
N ASP A 125 -19.54 13.20 -1.63
CA ASP A 125 -19.27 11.77 -1.59
C ASP A 125 -20.56 11.00 -1.85
N LEU A 126 -20.57 10.27 -2.96
CA LEU A 126 -21.65 9.37 -3.38
C LEU A 126 -21.14 7.92 -3.47
N SER A 127 -20.01 7.59 -2.84
CA SER A 127 -19.35 6.30 -3.02
C SER A 127 -20.17 5.12 -2.48
N ASP A 128 -19.86 3.91 -2.93
CA ASP A 128 -20.45 2.65 -2.43
C ASP A 128 -22.00 2.66 -2.45
N ASN A 129 -22.56 3.13 -3.57
CA ASN A 129 -24.00 3.20 -3.85
C ASN A 129 -24.34 2.42 -5.13
N LEU A 130 -25.52 2.65 -5.72
CA LEU A 130 -26.03 1.99 -6.92
C LEU A 130 -26.26 3.00 -8.06
N PHE A 131 -25.64 4.17 -8.03
CA PHE A 131 -25.80 5.20 -9.06
C PHE A 131 -25.26 4.74 -10.41
N ASN A 132 -25.88 5.22 -11.49
CA ASN A 132 -25.40 5.08 -12.85
C ASN A 132 -25.10 6.47 -13.45
N ASN A 133 -24.64 6.52 -14.70
CA ASN A 133 -24.22 7.77 -15.37
C ASN A 133 -25.28 8.89 -15.39
N SER A 134 -26.57 8.58 -15.25
CA SER A 134 -27.63 9.60 -15.24
C SER A 134 -27.43 10.66 -14.16
N ILE A 135 -26.74 10.31 -13.07
CA ILE A 135 -26.44 11.20 -11.94
C ILE A 135 -25.57 12.40 -12.35
N LEU A 136 -24.70 12.24 -13.34
CA LEU A 136 -23.70 13.23 -13.74
C LEU A 136 -24.33 14.49 -14.31
N SER A 137 -25.49 14.34 -14.95
CA SER A 137 -26.30 15.47 -15.39
C SER A 137 -26.70 16.37 -14.22
N SER A 138 -26.85 15.85 -13.00
CA SER A 138 -27.18 16.64 -11.80
C SER A 138 -25.93 17.17 -11.11
N VAL A 139 -24.88 16.37 -11.05
CA VAL A 139 -23.63 16.75 -10.40
C VAL A 139 -22.95 17.91 -11.13
N ASN A 140 -23.06 17.98 -12.46
CA ASN A 140 -22.42 19.06 -13.25
C ASN A 140 -22.91 20.48 -12.92
N ALA A 141 -24.08 20.62 -12.27
CA ALA A 141 -24.63 21.90 -11.84
C ALA A 141 -23.94 22.45 -10.58
N LEU A 142 -23.21 21.59 -9.84
CA LEU A 142 -22.51 21.94 -8.61
C LEU A 142 -21.14 22.55 -8.89
N ILE A 143 -21.12 23.71 -9.54
CA ILE A 143 -19.90 24.39 -10.02
C ILE A 143 -18.90 24.79 -8.92
N SER A 144 -19.30 24.74 -7.65
CA SER A 144 -18.44 24.99 -6.48
C SER A 144 -17.62 23.77 -6.04
N LEU A 145 -17.91 22.58 -6.57
CA LEU A 145 -17.24 21.34 -6.18
C LEU A 145 -15.74 21.42 -6.43
N LYS A 146 -14.99 20.99 -5.42
CA LYS A 146 -13.56 20.71 -5.44
C LYS A 146 -13.28 19.21 -5.41
N THR A 147 -14.09 18.44 -4.69
CA THR A 147 -13.92 17.00 -4.56
C THR A 147 -15.22 16.30 -4.90
N LEU A 148 -15.14 15.33 -5.81
CA LEU A 148 -16.25 14.47 -6.21
C LEU A 148 -15.81 13.01 -6.10
N ILE A 149 -16.53 12.24 -5.30
CA ILE A 149 -16.26 10.82 -5.06
C ILE A 149 -17.47 10.02 -5.52
N LEU A 150 -17.26 9.19 -6.53
CA LEU A 150 -18.25 8.31 -7.17
C LEU A 150 -17.82 6.84 -7.10
N ARG A 151 -16.80 6.54 -6.27
CA ARG A 151 -16.24 5.19 -6.10
C ARG A 151 -17.31 4.13 -5.84
N GLY A 152 -17.18 2.93 -6.37
CA GLY A 152 -18.05 1.81 -5.95
C GLY A 152 -19.53 1.97 -6.37
N ASN A 153 -19.79 2.41 -7.60
CA ASN A 153 -21.13 2.58 -8.15
C ASN A 153 -21.34 1.70 -9.41
N ASN A 154 -22.52 1.80 -10.03
CA ASN A 154 -22.88 1.08 -11.25
C ASN A 154 -22.69 1.95 -12.51
N MET A 155 -21.67 2.82 -12.52
CA MET A 155 -21.39 3.69 -13.66
C MET A 155 -20.62 2.91 -14.73
N ALA A 156 -20.97 3.08 -16.00
CA ALA A 156 -20.46 2.24 -17.08
C ALA A 156 -20.21 3.00 -18.39
N GLY A 157 -19.50 2.39 -19.34
CA GLY A 157 -19.28 2.98 -20.66
C GLY A 157 -18.11 3.97 -20.69
N LEU A 158 -18.26 5.10 -21.36
CA LEU A 158 -17.16 6.04 -21.61
C LEU A 158 -16.91 6.98 -20.41
N PHE A 159 -15.63 7.33 -20.20
CA PHE A 159 -15.23 8.34 -19.22
C PHE A 159 -16.00 9.66 -19.48
N PRO A 160 -16.73 10.19 -18.49
CA PRO A 160 -17.74 11.22 -18.71
C PRO A 160 -17.15 12.64 -18.67
N ILE A 161 -16.12 12.89 -19.48
CA ILE A 161 -15.45 14.20 -19.51
C ILE A 161 -16.43 15.32 -19.86
N LYS A 162 -17.41 15.05 -20.74
CA LYS A 162 -18.35 16.04 -21.28
C LYS A 162 -19.22 16.62 -20.18
N GLU A 163 -19.63 15.78 -19.24
CA GLU A 163 -20.42 16.17 -18.08
C GLU A 163 -19.55 16.84 -17.01
N LEU A 164 -18.27 16.48 -16.92
CA LEU A 164 -17.37 16.97 -15.87
C LEU A 164 -16.71 18.33 -16.19
N VAL A 165 -16.55 18.71 -17.47
CA VAL A 165 -15.83 19.94 -17.88
C VAL A 165 -16.42 21.25 -17.34
N ASP A 166 -17.67 21.25 -16.88
CA ASP A 166 -18.29 22.44 -16.28
C ASP A 166 -17.93 22.61 -14.79
N LEU A 167 -17.39 21.56 -14.13
CA LEU A 167 -16.87 21.58 -12.76
C LEU A 167 -15.46 22.20 -12.71
N LYS A 168 -15.33 23.46 -13.10
CA LYS A 168 -14.04 24.16 -13.24
C LYS A 168 -13.24 24.30 -11.93
N ASN A 169 -13.89 24.10 -10.79
CA ASN A 169 -13.25 24.13 -9.48
C ASN A 169 -12.76 22.76 -9.00
N LEU A 170 -13.03 21.69 -9.76
CA LEU A 170 -12.70 20.32 -9.37
C LEU A 170 -11.18 20.17 -9.25
N GLU A 171 -10.75 19.71 -8.07
CA GLU A 171 -9.37 19.45 -7.66
C GLU A 171 -9.12 17.93 -7.53
N THR A 172 -10.14 17.18 -7.11
CA THR A 172 -10.07 15.74 -6.91
C THR A 172 -11.31 15.05 -7.49
N LEU A 173 -11.06 14.02 -8.29
CA LEU A 173 -12.09 13.15 -8.84
C LEU A 173 -11.72 11.69 -8.59
N ASP A 174 -12.59 10.99 -7.87
CA ASP A 174 -12.51 9.54 -7.70
C ASP A 174 -13.73 8.89 -8.35
N ILE A 175 -13.49 8.11 -9.40
CA ILE A 175 -14.50 7.28 -10.06
C ILE A 175 -14.10 5.80 -10.05
N SER A 176 -13.25 5.41 -9.11
CA SER A 176 -12.74 4.06 -8.99
C SER A 176 -13.85 3.04 -8.73
N GLU A 177 -13.57 1.75 -8.91
CA GLU A 177 -14.54 0.66 -8.61
C GLU A 177 -15.88 0.86 -9.32
N ASN A 178 -15.83 1.17 -10.61
CA ASN A 178 -16.99 1.29 -11.52
C ASN A 178 -16.77 0.39 -12.75
N GLN A 179 -17.54 0.60 -13.82
CA GLN A 179 -17.54 -0.21 -15.04
C GLN A 179 -17.20 0.62 -16.30
N PHE A 180 -16.40 1.68 -16.16
CA PHE A 180 -15.96 2.48 -17.30
C PHE A 180 -14.95 1.71 -18.16
N ASN A 181 -15.10 1.74 -19.48
CA ASN A 181 -14.32 0.90 -20.40
C ASN A 181 -13.66 1.65 -21.56
N GLY A 182 -13.76 2.98 -21.60
CA GLY A 182 -13.23 3.75 -22.73
C GLY A 182 -13.33 5.25 -22.55
N ILE A 183 -13.02 5.97 -23.62
CA ILE A 183 -13.01 7.42 -23.66
C ILE A 183 -13.85 7.91 -24.85
N SER A 184 -14.62 8.98 -24.66
CA SER A 184 -15.22 9.73 -25.76
C SER A 184 -14.27 10.84 -26.19
N MET A 185 -14.12 11.10 -27.49
CA MET A 185 -13.43 12.32 -27.94
C MET A 185 -14.25 13.59 -27.65
N GLU A 186 -15.57 13.43 -27.52
CA GLU A 186 -16.47 14.55 -27.28
C GLU A 186 -16.21 15.15 -25.89
N GLY A 187 -15.85 16.44 -25.86
CA GLY A 187 -15.54 17.16 -24.62
C GLY A 187 -14.06 17.18 -24.23
N PHE A 188 -13.20 16.30 -24.77
CA PHE A 188 -11.76 16.33 -24.45
C PHE A 188 -11.05 17.58 -24.97
N ASP A 189 -11.53 18.19 -26.05
CA ASP A 189 -11.04 19.50 -26.52
C ASP A 189 -11.20 20.59 -25.43
N ARG A 190 -12.17 20.41 -24.51
CA ARG A 190 -12.44 21.28 -23.37
C ARG A 190 -11.83 20.78 -22.06
N SER A 191 -11.15 19.62 -22.02
CA SER A 191 -10.55 19.06 -20.79
C SER A 191 -9.54 20.01 -20.13
N SER A 192 -8.86 20.84 -20.93
CA SER A 192 -7.98 21.92 -20.47
C SER A 192 -8.67 22.99 -19.61
N SER A 193 -10.00 22.98 -19.54
CA SER A 193 -10.77 23.84 -18.63
C SER A 193 -10.75 23.37 -17.18
N LEU A 194 -10.46 22.09 -16.91
CA LEU A 194 -10.28 21.51 -15.58
C LEU A 194 -8.90 21.85 -15.01
N LYS A 195 -8.58 23.16 -14.96
CA LYS A 195 -7.26 23.69 -14.59
C LYS A 195 -6.88 23.46 -13.13
N LYS A 196 -7.81 23.03 -12.29
CA LYS A 196 -7.56 22.74 -10.87
C LYS A 196 -7.43 21.26 -10.57
N LEU A 197 -7.80 20.37 -11.50
CA LEU A 197 -7.83 18.94 -11.27
C LEU A 197 -6.40 18.44 -11.08
N GLN A 198 -6.11 17.99 -9.86
CA GLN A 198 -4.78 17.54 -9.42
C GLN A 198 -4.77 16.03 -9.16
N VAL A 199 -5.87 15.47 -8.66
CA VAL A 199 -5.96 14.05 -8.33
C VAL A 199 -7.07 13.41 -9.14
N LEU A 200 -6.73 12.35 -9.88
CA LEU A 200 -7.66 11.56 -10.67
C LEU A 200 -7.46 10.08 -10.37
N ASP A 201 -8.46 9.46 -9.74
CA ASP A 201 -8.51 8.02 -9.50
C ASP A 201 -9.50 7.35 -10.45
N LEU A 202 -8.95 6.50 -11.31
CA LEU A 202 -9.63 5.69 -12.33
C LEU A 202 -9.50 4.18 -12.02
N SER A 203 -9.04 3.82 -10.83
CA SER A 203 -8.69 2.45 -10.51
C SER A 203 -9.90 1.51 -10.53
N SER A 204 -9.67 0.21 -10.69
CA SER A 204 -10.72 -0.82 -10.62
C SER A 204 -11.88 -0.54 -11.59
N ASN A 205 -11.53 -0.27 -12.85
CA ASN A 205 -12.44 -0.09 -13.98
C ASN A 205 -11.97 -1.02 -15.13
N MET A 206 -12.45 -0.80 -16.36
CA MET A 206 -12.07 -1.55 -17.57
C MET A 206 -11.34 -0.66 -18.60
N PHE A 207 -10.60 0.36 -18.16
CA PHE A 207 -9.85 1.24 -19.06
C PHE A 207 -8.68 0.50 -19.71
N ASN A 208 -8.38 0.86 -20.97
CA ASN A 208 -7.19 0.39 -21.67
C ASN A 208 -6.26 1.56 -22.04
N ASN A 209 -5.11 1.27 -22.68
CA ASN A 209 -4.07 2.27 -22.97
C ASN A 209 -4.51 3.44 -23.86
N SER A 210 -5.65 3.33 -24.56
CA SER A 210 -6.15 4.42 -25.41
C SER A 210 -6.44 5.71 -24.62
N ILE A 211 -6.66 5.62 -23.30
CA ILE A 211 -6.96 6.79 -22.46
C ILE A 211 -5.75 7.71 -22.25
N LEU A 212 -4.54 7.17 -22.24
CA LEU A 212 -3.33 7.87 -21.79
C LEU A 212 -2.95 9.11 -22.62
N PRO A 213 -2.99 9.09 -23.98
CA PRO A 213 -2.71 10.28 -24.76
C PRO A 213 -3.64 11.47 -24.42
N HIS A 214 -4.91 11.19 -24.14
CA HIS A 214 -5.93 12.20 -23.86
C HIS A 214 -5.78 12.86 -22.49
N MET A 215 -5.18 12.16 -21.53
CA MET A 215 -4.90 12.72 -20.20
C MET A 215 -3.96 13.93 -20.25
N SER A 216 -3.18 14.09 -21.33
CA SER A 216 -2.31 15.26 -21.55
C SER A 216 -3.06 16.61 -21.53
N GLY A 217 -4.38 16.61 -21.73
CA GLY A 217 -5.22 17.82 -21.60
C GLY A 217 -5.44 18.28 -20.16
N LEU A 218 -5.26 17.40 -19.17
CA LEU A 218 -5.38 17.69 -17.74
C LEU A 218 -4.07 18.28 -17.21
N VAL A 219 -3.80 19.52 -17.61
CA VAL A 219 -2.48 20.18 -17.45
C VAL A 219 -2.00 20.35 -16.01
N SER A 220 -2.89 20.28 -15.02
CA SER A 220 -2.58 20.45 -13.60
C SER A 220 -2.50 19.13 -12.83
N LEU A 221 -2.64 18.00 -13.52
CA LEU A 221 -2.72 16.70 -12.89
C LEU A 221 -1.39 16.32 -12.23
N LYS A 222 -1.44 16.01 -10.93
CA LYS A 222 -0.30 15.60 -10.10
C LYS A 222 -0.34 14.13 -9.76
N THR A 223 -1.53 13.58 -9.52
CA THR A 223 -1.74 12.19 -9.14
C THR A 223 -2.69 11.53 -10.13
N LEU A 224 -2.23 10.45 -10.75
CA LEU A 224 -3.03 9.61 -11.64
C LEU A 224 -2.96 8.15 -11.18
N ILE A 225 -4.11 7.62 -10.77
CA ILE A 225 -4.25 6.23 -10.33
C ILE A 225 -5.07 5.48 -11.38
N LEU A 226 -4.44 4.47 -11.99
CA LEU A 226 -4.98 3.66 -13.09
C LEU A 226 -4.93 2.17 -12.75
N ARG A 227 -4.74 1.86 -11.48
CA ARG A 227 -4.57 0.52 -10.95
C ARG A 227 -5.76 -0.39 -11.29
N SER A 228 -5.56 -1.69 -11.46
CA SER A 228 -6.65 -2.67 -11.65
C SER A 228 -7.56 -2.33 -12.84
N ASN A 229 -6.97 -2.16 -14.02
CA ASN A 229 -7.68 -1.89 -15.28
C ASN A 229 -7.24 -2.92 -16.35
N ASP A 230 -7.71 -2.74 -17.58
CA ASP A 230 -7.34 -3.57 -18.75
C ASP A 230 -6.20 -2.92 -19.59
N MET A 231 -5.28 -2.23 -18.93
CA MET A 231 -4.18 -1.56 -19.60
C MET A 231 -3.11 -2.56 -20.06
N ALA A 232 -2.81 -2.60 -21.36
CA ALA A 232 -1.94 -3.61 -21.96
C ALA A 232 -0.98 -3.05 -23.02
N GLY A 233 0.10 -3.78 -23.31
CA GLY A 233 1.14 -3.33 -24.24
C GLY A 233 2.12 -2.34 -23.59
N SER A 234 2.53 -1.32 -24.34
CA SER A 234 3.52 -0.33 -23.88
C SER A 234 2.90 0.96 -23.36
N PHE A 235 3.54 1.56 -22.36
CA PHE A 235 3.21 2.93 -21.95
C PHE A 235 3.57 3.91 -23.09
N PRO A 236 2.67 4.79 -23.54
CA PRO A 236 2.90 5.60 -24.72
C PRO A 236 3.98 6.66 -24.48
N SER A 237 4.91 6.81 -25.43
CA SER A 237 5.99 7.81 -25.37
C SER A 237 5.53 9.26 -25.57
N LYS A 238 4.30 9.46 -26.06
CA LYS A 238 3.72 10.79 -26.34
C LYS A 238 2.87 11.36 -25.19
N VAL A 239 2.82 10.71 -24.03
CA VAL A 239 2.07 11.22 -22.87
C VAL A 239 2.80 12.43 -22.29
N ASN A 240 2.14 13.58 -22.28
CA ASN A 240 2.73 14.85 -21.85
C ASN A 240 2.11 15.32 -20.52
N LEU A 241 2.38 14.57 -19.44
CA LEU A 241 1.94 14.88 -18.08
C LEU A 241 3.11 15.43 -17.25
N LYS A 242 3.61 16.62 -17.60
CA LYS A 242 4.84 17.18 -17.01
C LYS A 242 4.74 17.51 -15.52
N THR A 243 3.52 17.73 -15.03
CA THR A 243 3.21 18.05 -13.63
C THR A 243 2.99 16.81 -12.77
N LEU A 244 2.99 15.61 -13.36
CA LEU A 244 2.67 14.38 -12.67
C LEU A 244 3.77 14.02 -11.66
N GLU A 245 3.37 13.92 -10.40
CA GLU A 245 4.19 13.60 -9.23
C GLU A 245 3.99 12.14 -8.80
N THR A 246 2.78 11.60 -8.96
CA THR A 246 2.43 10.21 -8.60
C THR A 246 1.71 9.53 -9.76
N LEU A 247 2.23 8.36 -10.17
CA LEU A 247 1.59 7.50 -11.15
C LEU A 247 1.52 6.06 -10.62
N ASP A 248 0.31 5.51 -10.57
CA ASP A 248 0.10 4.09 -10.28
C ASP A 248 -0.63 3.39 -11.42
N ILE A 249 0.07 2.46 -12.06
CA ILE A 249 -0.45 1.57 -13.10
C ILE A 249 -0.40 0.11 -12.67
N SER A 250 -0.39 -0.16 -11.37
CA SER A 250 -0.30 -1.50 -10.81
C SER A 250 -1.52 -2.37 -11.16
N TYR A 251 -1.37 -3.70 -11.11
CA TYR A 251 -2.44 -4.67 -11.37
C TYR A 251 -3.09 -4.47 -12.75
N ASN A 252 -2.27 -4.31 -13.78
CA ASN A 252 -2.69 -4.20 -15.17
C ASN A 252 -2.02 -5.32 -16.00
N GLN A 253 -2.10 -5.21 -17.33
CA GLN A 253 -1.60 -6.18 -18.29
C GLN A 253 -0.46 -5.60 -19.16
N PHE A 254 0.23 -4.55 -18.70
CA PHE A 254 1.37 -3.99 -19.42
C PHE A 254 2.46 -5.05 -19.61
N ASN A 255 3.01 -5.17 -20.81
CA ASN A 255 3.91 -6.26 -21.18
C ASN A 255 5.04 -5.81 -22.11
N GLY A 256 6.01 -6.68 -22.33
CA GLY A 256 7.15 -6.42 -23.23
C GLY A 256 8.32 -5.69 -22.56
N THR A 257 9.43 -5.58 -23.30
CA THR A 257 10.72 -5.09 -22.77
C THR A 257 10.91 -3.57 -22.90
N GLN A 258 10.21 -2.93 -23.82
CA GLN A 258 10.29 -1.48 -24.08
C GLN A 258 9.12 -0.70 -23.44
N SER A 259 8.23 -1.37 -22.73
CA SER A 259 6.95 -0.80 -22.29
C SER A 259 7.05 0.26 -21.20
N VAL A 260 8.21 0.42 -20.58
CA VAL A 260 8.51 1.45 -19.58
C VAL A 260 9.23 2.69 -20.15
N GLU A 261 9.65 2.69 -21.41
CA GLU A 261 10.37 3.84 -21.99
C GLU A 261 9.53 5.11 -22.04
N GLY A 262 8.20 4.99 -22.25
CA GLY A 262 7.29 6.13 -22.27
C GLY A 262 7.22 6.88 -20.94
N LEU A 263 7.55 6.22 -19.82
CA LEU A 263 7.59 6.83 -18.49
C LEU A 263 8.76 7.80 -18.33
N CYS A 264 9.80 7.68 -19.17
CA CYS A 264 11.01 8.49 -19.06
C CYS A 264 10.76 10.00 -19.28
N GLY A 265 9.63 10.38 -19.90
CA GLY A 265 9.23 11.78 -20.07
C GLY A 265 8.66 12.45 -18.81
N LEU A 266 8.26 11.67 -17.80
CA LEU A 266 7.53 12.16 -16.62
C LEU A 266 8.50 12.62 -15.52
N LYS A 267 9.26 13.68 -15.78
CA LYS A 267 10.40 14.13 -14.96
C LYS A 267 10.04 14.60 -13.54
N SER A 268 8.78 14.93 -13.29
CA SER A 268 8.30 15.39 -11.99
C SER A 268 7.91 14.24 -11.05
N LEU A 269 7.96 12.99 -11.52
CA LEU A 269 7.58 11.83 -10.70
C LEU A 269 8.42 11.74 -9.43
N THR A 270 7.70 11.63 -8.33
CA THR A 270 8.18 11.29 -6.99
C THR A 270 7.79 9.85 -6.63
N GLU A 271 6.70 9.33 -7.20
CA GLU A 271 6.19 8.00 -6.90
C GLU A 271 5.76 7.29 -8.18
N LEU A 272 6.26 6.06 -8.37
CA LEU A 272 5.94 5.23 -9.52
C LEU A 272 5.61 3.80 -9.11
N GLY A 273 4.35 3.40 -9.34
CA GLY A 273 3.80 2.09 -9.04
C GLY A 273 3.56 1.27 -10.31
N LEU A 274 4.32 0.19 -10.47
CA LEU A 274 4.25 -0.73 -11.63
C LEU A 274 3.85 -2.15 -11.23
N ARG A 275 3.44 -2.36 -9.98
CA ARG A 275 3.31 -3.67 -9.37
C ARG A 275 2.33 -4.57 -10.11
N SER A 276 2.55 -5.88 -10.12
CA SER A 276 1.60 -6.86 -10.67
C SER A 276 1.23 -6.57 -12.14
N ASN A 277 2.25 -6.49 -12.99
CA ASN A 277 2.12 -6.38 -14.44
C ASN A 277 2.91 -7.53 -15.11
N GLN A 278 3.10 -7.46 -16.43
CA GLN A 278 3.88 -8.42 -17.21
C GLN A 278 5.12 -7.76 -17.82
N PHE A 279 5.64 -6.69 -17.20
CA PHE A 279 6.87 -6.03 -17.64
C PHE A 279 8.04 -6.99 -17.61
N SER A 280 8.89 -7.00 -18.64
CA SER A 280 10.03 -7.91 -18.73
C SER A 280 11.32 -7.22 -19.19
N GLY A 281 12.45 -7.92 -19.05
CA GLY A 281 13.76 -7.39 -19.46
C GLY A 281 14.34 -6.34 -18.49
N PRO A 282 15.46 -5.68 -18.88
CA PRO A 282 16.11 -4.68 -18.04
C PRO A 282 15.34 -3.36 -17.99
N LEU A 283 15.46 -2.63 -16.88
CA LEU A 283 14.98 -1.24 -16.81
C LEU A 283 15.74 -0.35 -17.82
N PRO A 284 15.06 0.53 -18.56
CA PRO A 284 15.71 1.43 -19.50
C PRO A 284 16.55 2.48 -18.76
N GLN A 285 17.73 2.80 -19.30
CA GLN A 285 18.66 3.75 -18.68
C GLN A 285 18.07 5.13 -18.42
N CYS A 286 17.10 5.55 -19.23
CA CYS A 286 16.45 6.85 -19.11
C CYS A 286 15.59 6.98 -17.84
N LEU A 287 15.18 5.86 -17.22
CA LEU A 287 14.44 5.88 -15.96
C LEU A 287 15.31 6.46 -14.84
N GLY A 288 16.63 6.29 -14.93
CA GLY A 288 17.60 6.88 -13.99
C GLY A 288 17.63 8.41 -14.01
N ASN A 289 16.99 9.04 -15.00
CA ASN A 289 16.87 10.50 -15.08
C ASN A 289 15.64 11.03 -14.32
N LEU A 290 14.86 10.19 -13.63
CA LEU A 290 13.76 10.60 -12.75
C LEU A 290 14.31 10.91 -11.35
N THR A 291 15.18 11.91 -11.23
CA THR A 291 15.98 12.17 -10.02
C THR A 291 15.16 12.61 -8.80
N ASN A 292 13.89 13.00 -9.00
CA ASN A 292 12.94 13.31 -7.93
C ASN A 292 12.25 12.08 -7.34
N LEU A 293 12.43 10.90 -7.95
CA LEU A 293 11.73 9.68 -7.56
C LEU A 293 12.17 9.24 -6.15
N GLN A 294 11.20 9.13 -5.25
CA GLN A 294 11.33 8.71 -3.86
C GLN A 294 10.81 7.29 -3.64
N VAL A 295 9.76 6.90 -4.36
CA VAL A 295 9.12 5.58 -4.28
C VAL A 295 9.11 4.92 -5.66
N LEU A 296 9.65 3.71 -5.73
CA LEU A 296 9.60 2.87 -6.93
C LEU A 296 9.15 1.45 -6.57
N ASP A 297 7.96 1.07 -7.02
CA ASP A 297 7.44 -0.29 -6.88
C ASP A 297 7.43 -1.02 -8.24
N LEU A 298 8.33 -1.98 -8.37
CA LEU A 298 8.48 -2.87 -9.54
C LEU A 298 7.93 -4.28 -9.28
N SER A 299 7.29 -4.49 -8.14
CA SER A 299 7.00 -5.83 -7.61
C SER A 299 6.12 -6.67 -8.53
N THR A 300 6.26 -8.00 -8.46
CA THR A 300 5.41 -8.97 -9.17
C THR A 300 5.39 -8.68 -10.68
N ASN A 301 6.57 -8.73 -11.29
CA ASN A 301 6.78 -8.54 -12.73
C ASN A 301 7.80 -9.58 -13.22
N GLN A 302 8.33 -9.41 -14.43
CA GLN A 302 9.36 -10.26 -15.03
C GLN A 302 10.63 -9.44 -15.34
N PHE A 303 10.88 -8.34 -14.61
CA PHE A 303 12.07 -7.53 -14.79
C PHE A 303 13.34 -8.34 -14.51
N SER A 304 14.39 -8.07 -15.26
CA SER A 304 15.69 -8.74 -15.19
C SER A 304 16.83 -7.74 -15.40
N GLY A 305 18.06 -8.24 -15.58
CA GLY A 305 19.23 -7.41 -15.84
C GLY A 305 19.70 -6.58 -14.63
N ASN A 306 20.75 -5.80 -14.82
CA ASN A 306 21.38 -5.06 -13.73
C ASN A 306 20.68 -3.72 -13.45
N ILE A 307 19.88 -3.68 -12.38
CA ILE A 307 19.15 -2.49 -11.93
C ILE A 307 20.06 -1.34 -11.44
N GLN A 308 21.30 -1.64 -11.05
CA GLN A 308 22.25 -0.68 -10.48
C GLN A 308 22.43 0.56 -11.36
N SER A 309 22.50 0.35 -12.68
CA SER A 309 22.72 1.40 -13.67
C SER A 309 21.64 2.49 -13.68
N VAL A 310 20.42 2.13 -13.25
CA VAL A 310 19.27 3.02 -13.13
C VAL A 310 19.19 3.57 -11.71
N VAL A 311 19.14 2.70 -10.70
CA VAL A 311 18.89 3.11 -9.31
C VAL A 311 20.03 3.95 -8.73
N SER A 312 21.28 3.75 -9.16
CA SER A 312 22.41 4.60 -8.71
C SER A 312 22.28 6.07 -9.10
N LYS A 313 21.45 6.40 -10.10
CA LYS A 313 21.17 7.77 -10.54
C LYS A 313 19.95 8.37 -9.84
N LEU A 314 19.10 7.56 -9.21
CA LEU A 314 17.91 8.00 -8.49
C LEU A 314 18.30 8.51 -7.09
N THR A 315 18.89 9.70 -7.03
CA THR A 315 19.49 10.25 -5.80
C THR A 315 18.51 10.52 -4.66
N SER A 316 17.22 10.67 -4.97
CA SER A 316 16.16 10.92 -3.98
C SER A 316 15.43 9.65 -3.52
N LEU A 317 15.79 8.49 -4.07
CA LEU A 317 15.06 7.25 -3.85
C LEU A 317 15.20 6.78 -2.40
N LYS A 318 14.06 6.52 -1.75
CA LYS A 318 13.99 6.08 -0.35
C LYS A 318 13.38 4.70 -0.21
N TYR A 319 12.42 4.37 -1.08
CA TYR A 319 11.61 3.16 -1.00
C TYR A 319 11.69 2.41 -2.31
N LEU A 320 12.23 1.20 -2.26
CA LEU A 320 12.43 0.36 -3.44
C LEU A 320 11.85 -1.03 -3.21
N PHE A 321 10.84 -1.38 -4.02
CA PHE A 321 10.19 -2.69 -3.98
C PHE A 321 10.49 -3.44 -5.29
N LEU A 322 11.24 -4.52 -5.17
CA LEU A 322 11.69 -5.38 -6.27
C LEU A 322 11.09 -6.78 -6.20
N SER A 323 10.18 -7.02 -5.25
CA SER A 323 9.71 -8.36 -4.94
C SER A 323 9.16 -9.12 -6.15
N GLY A 324 9.35 -10.42 -6.26
CA GLY A 324 8.73 -11.21 -7.33
C GLY A 324 9.19 -10.86 -8.75
N ASN A 325 10.50 -10.68 -8.96
CA ASN A 325 11.14 -10.44 -10.26
C ASN A 325 12.28 -11.42 -10.53
N ILE A 326 13.07 -11.18 -11.59
CA ILE A 326 14.18 -12.02 -12.06
C ILE A 326 15.51 -11.26 -12.01
N PHE A 327 15.68 -10.37 -11.03
CA PHE A 327 16.92 -9.60 -10.89
C PHE A 327 18.10 -10.47 -10.41
N PRO A 328 19.35 -10.14 -10.79
CA PRO A 328 20.55 -10.75 -10.22
C PRO A 328 20.87 -10.20 -8.82
N ASN A 329 21.63 -10.96 -8.03
CA ASN A 329 21.92 -10.68 -6.62
C ASN A 329 23.08 -9.67 -6.38
N ASN A 330 23.65 -9.05 -7.41
CA ASN A 330 24.88 -8.25 -7.35
C ASN A 330 24.64 -6.73 -7.27
N MET A 331 23.60 -6.31 -6.55
CA MET A 331 23.20 -4.89 -6.45
C MET A 331 24.09 -4.11 -5.45
N ASN A 332 24.39 -2.85 -5.77
CA ASN A 332 25.12 -1.90 -4.91
C ASN A 332 24.27 -0.66 -4.65
N LEU A 333 23.16 -0.85 -3.94
CA LEU A 333 22.20 0.22 -3.67
C LEU A 333 22.74 1.13 -2.58
N ARG A 334 22.48 2.43 -2.68
CA ARG A 334 22.89 3.44 -1.70
C ARG A 334 21.68 4.23 -1.25
N SER A 335 21.71 4.66 0.02
CA SER A 335 20.75 5.62 0.57
C SER A 335 19.27 5.22 0.48
N LEU A 336 18.92 4.00 0.91
CA LEU A 336 17.52 3.56 1.03
C LEU A 336 17.06 3.51 2.48
N THR A 337 15.76 3.72 2.68
CA THR A 337 15.04 3.53 3.96
C THR A 337 14.37 2.15 3.97
N VAL A 338 13.73 1.77 2.87
CA VAL A 338 13.06 0.48 2.70
C VAL A 338 13.58 -0.21 1.45
N LEU A 339 14.00 -1.46 1.61
CA LEU A 339 14.40 -2.33 0.53
C LEU A 339 13.70 -3.68 0.66
N ASP A 340 12.78 -3.95 -0.26
CA ASP A 340 12.13 -5.24 -0.40
C ASP A 340 12.58 -5.89 -1.70
N MET A 341 13.24 -7.04 -1.58
CA MET A 341 13.71 -7.84 -2.70
C MET A 341 13.27 -9.30 -2.59
N ASN A 342 12.21 -9.58 -1.82
CA ASN A 342 11.78 -10.95 -1.57
C ASN A 342 11.26 -11.65 -2.84
N ASN A 343 11.18 -12.98 -2.83
CA ASN A 343 10.66 -13.78 -3.96
C ASN A 343 11.36 -13.50 -5.31
N ASN A 344 12.67 -13.18 -5.30
CA ASN A 344 13.47 -13.05 -6.52
C ASN A 344 14.18 -14.37 -6.87
N ASN A 345 14.99 -14.35 -7.93
CA ASN A 345 15.80 -15.49 -8.36
C ASN A 345 17.23 -15.50 -7.77
N PHE A 346 17.45 -14.78 -6.66
CA PHE A 346 18.78 -14.64 -6.07
C PHE A 346 19.38 -15.98 -5.62
N THR A 347 20.71 -16.08 -5.73
CA THR A 347 21.54 -17.23 -5.35
C THR A 347 22.75 -16.76 -4.55
N GLY A 348 23.55 -17.70 -4.03
CA GLY A 348 24.85 -17.37 -3.45
C GLY A 348 24.74 -16.52 -2.18
N MET A 349 25.82 -15.84 -1.83
CA MET A 349 25.89 -15.05 -0.60
C MET A 349 25.27 -13.66 -0.78
N ILE A 350 24.75 -13.10 0.32
CA ILE A 350 24.41 -11.67 0.35
C ILE A 350 25.68 -10.84 0.06
N SER A 351 25.57 -9.93 -0.90
CA SER A 351 26.64 -8.99 -1.23
C SER A 351 27.03 -8.13 -0.02
N ALA A 352 28.34 -7.98 0.22
CA ALA A 352 28.87 -7.09 1.26
C ALA A 352 28.44 -5.62 1.06
N GLU A 353 28.02 -5.25 -0.15
CA GLU A 353 27.51 -3.91 -0.46
C GLU A 353 26.16 -3.62 0.22
N LEU A 354 25.35 -4.64 0.55
CA LEU A 354 24.02 -4.44 1.16
C LEU A 354 24.12 -3.81 2.56
N GLY A 355 25.21 -4.08 3.29
CA GLY A 355 25.50 -3.44 4.57
C GLY A 355 26.12 -2.03 4.45
N LYS A 356 26.20 -1.45 3.25
CA LYS A 356 26.63 -0.05 3.05
C LYS A 356 25.46 0.93 2.98
N ILE A 357 24.27 0.52 3.43
CA ILE A 357 23.06 1.35 3.47
C ILE A 357 22.76 1.73 4.93
N PRO A 358 23.40 2.78 5.48
CA PRO A 358 23.31 3.09 6.92
C PRO A 358 21.92 3.57 7.37
N MET A 359 21.13 4.09 6.44
CA MET A 359 19.78 4.62 6.70
C MET A 359 18.69 3.54 6.61
N LEU A 360 19.05 2.29 6.32
CA LEU A 360 18.09 1.22 6.10
C LEU A 360 17.32 0.90 7.38
N GLN A 361 15.99 0.96 7.29
CA GLN A 361 15.06 0.63 8.36
C GLN A 361 14.37 -0.71 8.10
N VAL A 362 14.09 -1.04 6.84
CA VAL A 362 13.42 -2.28 6.46
C VAL A 362 14.22 -3.00 5.40
N LEU A 363 14.54 -4.26 5.69
CA LEU A 363 15.18 -5.18 4.74
C LEU A 363 14.40 -6.50 4.70
N ASP A 364 13.80 -6.79 3.55
CA ASP A 364 13.25 -8.11 3.24
C ASP A 364 13.96 -8.68 2.00
N ILE A 365 14.68 -9.77 2.19
CA ILE A 365 15.33 -10.52 1.10
C ILE A 365 14.91 -11.98 1.09
N SER A 366 13.75 -12.29 1.67
CA SER A 366 13.31 -13.65 1.92
C SER A 366 12.81 -14.39 0.66
N ASN A 367 12.68 -15.71 0.77
CA ASN A 367 11.98 -16.57 -0.18
C ASN A 367 12.54 -16.55 -1.61
N ASN A 368 13.86 -16.45 -1.81
CA ASN A 368 14.42 -16.50 -3.17
C ASN A 368 14.35 -17.92 -3.75
N LYS A 369 13.95 -18.03 -5.02
CA LYS A 369 13.68 -19.31 -5.69
C LYS A 369 14.88 -20.26 -5.69
N ASN A 370 16.05 -19.75 -6.05
CA ASN A 370 17.27 -20.56 -6.05
C ASN A 370 17.96 -20.54 -4.67
N GLY A 371 17.71 -19.50 -3.89
CA GLY A 371 17.99 -19.36 -2.48
C GLY A 371 19.33 -18.70 -2.19
N LEU A 372 19.30 -17.63 -1.39
CA LEU A 372 20.48 -17.05 -0.77
C LEU A 372 21.05 -18.02 0.26
N ASN A 373 22.37 -18.16 0.28
CA ASN A 373 23.08 -19.13 1.11
C ASN A 373 24.31 -18.51 1.79
N GLY A 374 25.06 -19.35 2.51
CA GLY A 374 26.21 -18.93 3.29
C GLY A 374 25.81 -18.29 4.62
N LEU A 375 26.75 -17.55 5.21
CA LEU A 375 26.58 -16.93 6.53
C LEU A 375 25.77 -15.63 6.42
N ILE A 376 25.04 -15.29 7.48
CA ILE A 376 24.48 -13.94 7.65
C ILE A 376 25.66 -12.95 7.75
N PRO A 377 25.81 -11.99 6.83
CA PRO A 377 27.05 -11.25 6.69
C PRO A 377 27.16 -10.15 7.76
N PRO A 378 28.35 -9.98 8.39
CA PRO A 378 28.57 -8.94 9.41
C PRO A 378 28.31 -7.51 8.96
N VAL A 379 28.30 -7.26 7.64
CA VAL A 379 28.03 -5.93 7.11
C VAL A 379 26.63 -5.41 7.47
N LEU A 380 25.64 -6.29 7.73
CA LEU A 380 24.30 -5.87 8.14
C LEU A 380 24.28 -5.12 9.48
N ALA A 381 25.29 -5.33 10.33
CA ALA A 381 25.47 -4.57 11.56
C ALA A 381 25.70 -3.07 11.33
N ARG A 382 26.11 -2.67 10.12
CA ARG A 382 26.31 -1.26 9.73
C ARG A 382 25.03 -0.54 9.33
N SER A 383 23.88 -1.20 9.44
CA SER A 383 22.55 -0.59 9.32
C SER A 383 21.86 -0.57 10.69
N PRO A 384 22.34 0.24 11.67
CA PRO A 384 21.83 0.23 13.04
C PRO A 384 20.39 0.75 13.17
N ASN A 385 19.86 1.35 12.09
CA ASN A 385 18.50 1.85 12.01
C ASN A 385 17.47 0.78 11.65
N LEU A 386 17.89 -0.47 11.42
CA LEU A 386 16.97 -1.56 11.09
C LEU A 386 15.90 -1.74 12.18
N VAL A 387 14.65 -1.63 11.73
CA VAL A 387 13.43 -1.86 12.48
C VAL A 387 12.83 -3.21 12.10
N ALA A 388 12.99 -3.63 10.84
CA ALA A 388 12.55 -4.92 10.36
C ALA A 388 13.61 -5.61 9.50
N LEU A 389 13.87 -6.88 9.81
CA LEU A 389 14.83 -7.72 9.10
C LEU A 389 14.23 -9.11 8.83
N ASP A 390 14.00 -9.43 7.56
CA ASP A 390 13.53 -10.74 7.11
C ASP A 390 14.56 -11.43 6.20
N LEU A 391 15.15 -12.50 6.73
CA LEU A 391 16.18 -13.33 6.11
C LEU A 391 15.72 -14.79 5.95
N ARG A 392 14.41 -15.07 5.82
CA ARG A 392 13.93 -16.45 5.60
C ARG A 392 14.36 -16.98 4.22
N ASP A 393 15.47 -17.71 4.16
CA ASP A 393 16.04 -18.27 2.93
C ASP A 393 16.86 -19.55 3.23
N LYS A 394 18.07 -19.74 2.68
CA LYS A 394 18.94 -20.92 2.91
C LYS A 394 20.25 -20.59 3.64
N PHE A 395 20.23 -19.63 4.57
CA PHE A 395 21.42 -19.24 5.34
C PHE A 395 21.89 -20.34 6.29
N SER A 396 23.20 -20.41 6.52
CA SER A 396 23.86 -21.40 7.39
C SER A 396 24.76 -20.72 8.43
N GLY A 397 25.43 -21.52 9.27
CA GLY A 397 26.23 -21.02 10.40
C GLY A 397 25.38 -20.64 11.61
N SER A 398 25.95 -19.91 12.57
CA SER A 398 25.24 -19.47 13.77
C SER A 398 24.60 -18.09 13.61
N ILE A 399 23.62 -17.76 14.45
CA ILE A 399 23.17 -16.38 14.60
C ILE A 399 24.36 -15.54 15.10
N PRO A 400 24.78 -14.50 14.38
CA PRO A 400 25.95 -13.73 14.78
C PRO A 400 25.72 -12.88 16.04
N SER A 401 26.74 -12.72 16.87
CA SER A 401 26.65 -11.93 18.11
C SER A 401 26.38 -10.45 17.87
N TRP A 402 26.82 -9.90 16.72
CA TRP A 402 26.56 -8.50 16.36
C TRP A 402 25.08 -8.19 16.15
N ILE A 403 24.18 -9.19 16.09
CA ILE A 403 22.74 -8.96 15.96
C ILE A 403 22.21 -8.03 17.06
N SER A 404 22.82 -8.05 18.26
CA SER A 404 22.44 -7.17 19.36
C SER A 404 22.69 -5.69 19.11
N GLN A 405 23.51 -5.34 18.11
CA GLN A 405 23.74 -3.95 17.71
C GLN A 405 22.52 -3.34 17.01
N LEU A 406 21.62 -4.17 16.47
CA LEU A 406 20.38 -3.75 15.82
C LEU A 406 19.26 -3.49 16.85
N SER A 407 19.54 -2.61 17.82
CA SER A 407 18.68 -2.34 18.98
C SER A 407 17.30 -1.77 18.67
N LYS A 408 17.09 -1.25 17.44
CA LYS A 408 15.79 -0.74 16.98
C LYS A 408 14.87 -1.81 16.37
N LEU A 409 15.33 -3.06 16.25
CA LEU A 409 14.52 -4.12 15.65
C LEU A 409 13.22 -4.32 16.43
N LEU A 410 12.12 -4.28 15.69
CA LEU A 410 10.79 -4.72 16.10
C LEU A 410 10.48 -6.10 15.53
N VAL A 411 10.96 -6.39 14.30
CA VAL A 411 10.71 -7.65 13.60
C VAL A 411 12.04 -8.28 13.18
N LEU A 412 12.30 -9.49 13.69
CA LEU A 412 13.42 -10.32 13.26
C LEU A 412 12.90 -11.68 12.79
N SER A 413 13.09 -11.97 11.51
CA SER A 413 12.61 -13.20 10.88
C SER A 413 13.77 -13.98 10.26
N LEU A 414 14.17 -15.07 10.91
CA LEU A 414 15.24 -15.99 10.52
C LEU A 414 14.72 -17.42 10.29
N GLY A 415 13.40 -17.61 10.25
CA GLY A 415 12.78 -18.92 10.13
C GLY A 415 13.13 -19.64 8.81
N GLY A 416 13.08 -20.97 8.81
CA GLY A 416 13.22 -21.77 7.58
C GLY A 416 14.61 -21.81 6.96
N ASN A 417 15.66 -21.47 7.73
CA ASN A 417 17.06 -21.50 7.29
C ASN A 417 17.79 -22.79 7.74
N ALA A 418 19.08 -22.89 7.44
CA ALA A 418 19.99 -23.94 7.91
C ALA A 418 20.90 -23.46 9.05
N LEU A 419 20.45 -22.50 9.87
CA LEU A 419 21.25 -21.95 10.98
C LEU A 419 21.44 -23.03 12.07
N ARG A 420 22.64 -23.12 12.63
CA ARG A 420 23.09 -24.11 13.61
C ARG A 420 23.69 -23.45 14.85
N GLY A 421 24.04 -24.23 15.86
CA GLY A 421 24.64 -23.72 17.09
C GLY A 421 23.60 -23.45 18.18
N HIS A 422 24.06 -22.84 19.27
CA HIS A 422 23.19 -22.34 20.33
C HIS A 422 22.52 -21.03 19.91
N ILE A 423 21.31 -20.78 20.43
CA ILE A 423 20.67 -19.47 20.34
C ILE A 423 21.47 -18.51 21.24
N PRO A 424 22.06 -17.42 20.71
CA PRO A 424 22.95 -16.56 21.46
C PRO A 424 22.21 -15.67 22.46
N ASN A 425 22.76 -15.49 23.67
CA ASN A 425 22.24 -14.58 24.69
C ASN A 425 22.20 -13.11 24.21
N GLN A 426 22.97 -12.76 23.17
CA GLN A 426 22.94 -11.45 22.51
C GLN A 426 21.56 -11.08 21.98
N LEU A 427 20.72 -12.05 21.60
CA LEU A 427 19.33 -11.77 21.21
C LEU A 427 18.50 -11.15 22.34
N CYS A 428 18.84 -11.43 23.60
CA CYS A 428 18.18 -10.81 24.76
C CYS A 428 18.45 -9.30 24.89
N GLN A 429 19.44 -8.77 24.17
CA GLN A 429 19.73 -7.33 24.15
C GLN A 429 18.79 -6.56 23.21
N LEU A 430 18.00 -7.25 22.37
CA LEU A 430 17.01 -6.67 21.48
C LEU A 430 15.71 -6.31 22.24
N ARG A 431 15.76 -5.24 23.05
CA ARG A 431 14.67 -4.84 23.95
C ARG A 431 13.37 -4.42 23.25
N ASN A 432 13.46 -4.01 21.99
CA ASN A 432 12.33 -3.51 21.22
C ASN A 432 11.64 -4.60 20.37
N VAL A 433 12.22 -5.81 20.27
CA VAL A 433 11.65 -6.85 19.41
C VAL A 433 10.23 -7.21 19.86
N ARG A 434 9.32 -7.25 18.88
CA ARG A 434 7.92 -7.63 19.01
C ARG A 434 7.62 -8.95 18.33
N ILE A 435 8.30 -9.23 17.23
CA ILE A 435 8.21 -10.50 16.50
C ILE A 435 9.61 -11.08 16.29
N MET A 436 9.82 -12.31 16.76
CA MET A 436 11.04 -13.07 16.51
C MET A 436 10.69 -14.47 15.98
N ASP A 437 11.03 -14.75 14.72
CA ASP A 437 10.88 -16.08 14.12
C ASP A 437 12.25 -16.75 13.96
N LEU A 438 12.52 -17.78 14.77
CA LEU A 438 13.71 -18.64 14.67
C LEU A 438 13.36 -20.06 14.21
N SER A 439 12.10 -20.29 13.82
CA SER A 439 11.57 -21.62 13.57
C SER A 439 12.24 -22.34 12.39
N ARG A 440 12.13 -23.67 12.32
CA ARG A 440 12.63 -24.46 11.17
C ARG A 440 14.10 -24.17 10.84
N ASN A 441 14.95 -24.25 11.87
CA ASN A 441 16.41 -24.17 11.79
C ASN A 441 17.02 -25.43 12.43
N LEU A 442 18.36 -25.48 12.57
CA LEU A 442 19.14 -26.59 13.10
C LEU A 442 19.83 -26.22 14.44
N PHE A 443 19.18 -25.39 15.26
CA PHE A 443 19.70 -24.99 16.57
C PHE A 443 19.72 -26.16 17.57
N PHE A 444 20.67 -26.14 18.51
CA PHE A 444 20.77 -27.11 19.62
C PHE A 444 21.02 -26.39 20.95
N GLY A 445 20.90 -27.11 22.07
CA GLY A 445 21.07 -26.56 23.42
C GLY A 445 19.77 -26.09 24.07
N SER A 446 19.84 -25.11 24.97
CA SER A 446 18.67 -24.56 25.65
C SER A 446 18.25 -23.21 25.07
N ILE A 447 16.99 -22.84 25.26
CA ILE A 447 16.51 -21.48 25.03
C ILE A 447 17.17 -20.58 26.10
N PRO A 448 17.77 -19.44 25.72
CA PRO A 448 18.31 -18.47 26.67
C PRO A 448 17.29 -18.10 27.74
N SER A 449 17.65 -18.28 29.02
CA SER A 449 16.75 -17.99 30.15
C SER A 449 16.30 -16.53 30.19
N CYS A 450 17.08 -15.63 29.60
CA CYS A 450 16.75 -14.22 29.46
C CYS A 450 15.55 -13.94 28.53
N PHE A 451 15.09 -14.90 27.72
CA PHE A 451 13.85 -14.75 26.93
C PHE A 451 12.61 -14.60 27.83
N ASN A 452 12.66 -15.11 29.07
CA ASN A 452 11.59 -14.89 30.05
C ASN A 452 11.41 -13.41 30.41
N ASN A 453 12.44 -12.58 30.17
CA ASN A 453 12.44 -11.15 30.49
C ASN A 453 12.25 -10.26 29.25
N VAL A 454 12.08 -10.85 28.06
CA VAL A 454 11.77 -10.11 26.83
C VAL A 454 10.26 -9.92 26.79
N SER A 455 9.79 -8.70 27.07
CA SER A 455 8.38 -8.35 26.93
C SER A 455 8.02 -8.27 25.44
N PHE A 456 7.52 -9.36 24.87
CA PHE A 456 6.88 -9.36 23.55
C PHE A 456 5.54 -8.61 23.63
N GLY A 457 5.59 -7.28 23.64
CA GLY A 457 4.42 -6.41 23.41
C GLY A 457 3.29 -6.48 24.44
N MET A 458 3.49 -7.02 25.64
CA MET A 458 2.63 -6.67 26.77
C MET A 458 3.32 -5.58 27.56
N MET A 459 2.81 -4.34 27.55
CA MET A 459 2.74 -3.42 28.70
C MET A 459 2.00 -2.11 28.37
N GLY A 460 1.58 -1.40 29.42
CA GLY A 460 0.51 -0.40 29.49
C GLY A 460 0.73 0.93 28.79
N GLU A 461 -0.33 1.74 28.81
CA GLU A 461 -0.60 2.93 27.99
C GLU A 461 0.39 4.10 28.12
N ASP A 462 1.29 4.09 29.10
CA ASP A 462 2.04 5.28 29.48
C ASP A 462 3.54 5.09 29.23
N ASN A 463 4.04 5.46 28.05
CA ASN A 463 5.35 6.08 27.80
C ASN A 463 5.65 6.17 26.30
N PHE A 464 5.17 7.23 25.65
CA PHE A 464 5.59 7.61 24.29
C PHE A 464 6.67 8.69 24.35
N GLU A 465 7.89 8.35 23.93
CA GLU A 465 8.77 9.31 23.27
C GLU A 465 8.84 8.92 21.79
N THR A 466 8.21 9.75 20.95
CA THR A 466 8.19 9.63 19.51
C THR A 466 9.58 9.90 18.93
N GLY A 467 10.33 8.84 18.66
CA GLY A 467 11.48 8.91 17.76
C GLY A 467 10.98 9.11 16.32
N SER A 468 11.30 10.25 15.73
CA SER A 468 10.83 10.77 14.45
C SER A 468 10.84 9.76 13.28
N ILE A 469 9.74 9.03 13.13
CA ILE A 469 9.20 8.61 11.84
C ILE A 469 7.98 9.51 11.67
N SER A 470 7.88 10.26 10.58
CA SER A 470 6.69 11.07 10.27
C SER A 470 5.48 10.15 10.27
N ALA A 471 4.71 10.17 11.35
CA ALA A 471 3.54 9.35 11.53
C ALA A 471 2.50 9.77 10.50
N VAL A 472 2.18 8.87 9.56
CA VAL A 472 0.88 8.93 8.89
C VAL A 472 -0.10 8.34 9.89
N GLU A 473 -0.99 9.19 10.42
CA GLU A 473 -2.05 8.78 11.33
C GLU A 473 -2.96 7.73 10.66
N ALA A 474 -2.76 6.47 11.01
CA ALA A 474 -3.71 5.41 10.71
C ALA A 474 -4.86 5.49 11.72
N THR A 475 -5.80 6.40 11.47
CA THR A 475 -7.06 6.50 12.20
C THR A 475 -8.11 5.58 11.57
N GLU A 476 -8.63 4.70 12.43
CA GLU A 476 -9.90 3.98 12.39
C GLU A 476 -10.70 4.04 11.08
N SER A 477 -10.46 3.07 10.19
CA SER A 477 -11.47 2.64 9.23
C SER A 477 -11.79 1.19 9.54
N ARG A 478 -13.03 0.93 9.95
CA ARG A 478 -13.57 -0.40 10.35
C ARG A 478 -13.55 -1.46 9.23
N HIS A 479 -12.92 -1.16 8.09
CA HIS A 479 -12.76 -2.04 6.93
C HIS A 479 -11.29 -2.25 6.52
N ILE A 480 -10.31 -1.84 7.34
CA ILE A 480 -8.91 -2.27 7.19
C ILE A 480 -8.81 -3.74 7.62
N GLY A 481 -9.12 -4.64 6.69
CA GLY A 481 -8.84 -6.06 6.85
C GLY A 481 -7.35 -6.25 7.17
N LEU A 482 -7.05 -6.47 8.45
CA LEU A 482 -5.78 -6.88 9.06
C LEU A 482 -4.75 -7.31 8.01
N CYS A 483 -3.87 -6.38 7.59
CA CYS A 483 -2.83 -6.55 6.57
C CYS A 483 -2.12 -7.90 6.71
N GLY A 484 -2.57 -8.93 5.98
CA GLY A 484 -1.89 -10.22 5.85
C GLY A 484 -1.54 -10.95 7.16
N LEU A 485 -2.10 -10.53 8.31
CA LEU A 485 -1.71 -11.04 9.61
C LEU A 485 -1.93 -12.54 9.72
N LYS A 486 -2.78 -13.19 8.91
CA LYS A 486 -2.89 -14.66 8.90
C LYS A 486 -1.55 -15.40 8.72
N SER A 487 -0.58 -14.89 7.95
CA SER A 487 0.71 -15.59 7.76
C SER A 487 1.77 -15.27 8.82
N LEU A 488 1.62 -14.18 9.59
CA LEU A 488 2.52 -13.77 10.68
C LEU A 488 1.93 -14.12 12.07
N VAL A 489 0.60 -14.20 12.19
CA VAL A 489 -0.16 -14.66 13.37
C VAL A 489 0.04 -16.16 13.60
N GLU A 490 0.35 -16.94 12.57
CA GLU A 490 0.83 -18.32 12.73
C GLU A 490 2.28 -18.41 13.25
N VAL A 491 2.99 -17.28 13.33
CA VAL A 491 4.42 -17.15 13.68
C VAL A 491 4.60 -16.33 14.97
N GLY A 492 3.67 -16.46 15.92
CA GLY A 492 4.00 -16.19 17.32
C GLY A 492 5.14 -17.13 17.70
N VAL A 493 6.32 -16.56 17.96
CA VAL A 493 7.61 -17.20 18.33
C VAL A 493 7.53 -18.72 18.24
N ARG A 494 7.83 -19.36 17.09
CA ARG A 494 7.96 -20.84 17.09
C ARG A 494 9.42 -21.20 17.40
N VAL A 495 9.73 -21.40 18.66
CA VAL A 495 10.98 -22.07 19.07
C VAL A 495 10.64 -23.47 19.57
N MET A 496 10.67 -24.49 18.72
CA MET A 496 11.26 -25.78 19.11
C MET A 496 11.80 -26.57 17.92
N ASN A 497 12.95 -27.19 18.14
CA ASN A 497 13.08 -28.65 18.17
C ASN A 497 14.29 -28.96 19.05
N PHE A 498 14.12 -29.67 20.18
CA PHE A 498 15.24 -30.27 20.91
C PHE A 498 14.89 -31.73 21.18
N SER A 499 15.68 -32.65 20.63
CA SER A 499 15.74 -34.02 21.13
C SER A 499 16.67 -34.05 22.34
N PRO A 500 16.29 -34.69 23.46
CA PRO A 500 17.21 -34.96 24.54
C PRO A 500 18.05 -36.18 24.16
N LEU A 501 19.27 -35.98 23.67
CA LEU A 501 20.30 -37.01 23.83
C LEU A 501 20.97 -36.74 25.18
N GLY A 502 20.27 -37.16 26.23
CA GLY A 502 20.82 -37.30 27.56
C GLY A 502 21.60 -38.60 27.65
N ASN A 503 22.81 -38.51 28.19
CA ASN A 503 23.64 -39.62 28.64
C ASN A 503 22.81 -40.68 29.39
N VAL A 504 22.95 -41.94 28.98
CA VAL A 504 22.81 -43.10 29.88
C VAL A 504 24.04 -43.97 29.68
N LEU A 505 24.99 -43.86 30.62
CA LEU A 505 25.95 -44.91 30.95
C LEU A 505 25.57 -45.44 32.34
N ALA A 506 25.79 -46.74 32.56
CA ALA A 506 25.39 -47.61 33.68
C ALA A 506 23.89 -47.98 33.62
N THR A 507 23.47 -49.23 33.44
CA THR A 507 24.00 -50.56 33.84
C THR A 507 23.93 -51.62 32.76
#